data_AF-A0A354MUR9-F1
#
_entry.id   AF-A0A354MUR9-F1
#
_cell.length_a   1.000
_cell.length_b   1.000
_cell.length_c   1.000
_cell.angle_alpha   90.00
_cell.angle_beta   90.00
_cell.angle_gamma   90.00
#
_symmetry.space_group_name_H-M   'P 1'
#
loop_
_entity.id
_entity.type
_entity.pdbx_description
1 polymer ?
#
loop_
_entity_poly.entity_id
_entity_poly.type
_entity_poly.pdbx_seq_one_letter_code
_entity_poly.pdbx_strand_id
1 'polypeptide(L)'
;MTPQKGSPMDDERIVDLYFARSEDALRESEEKYGAYCHSIAYRILRSDTDAEECVNDTLFHAWRNIPPAKPASLRHYLGALTRNLSK
;
A
#
# COMPACT_ATOMS: atom_id res chain seq x y z
N MET A 1 -14.48 -19.61 3.30
CA MET A 1 -14.30 -19.17 1.90
C MET A 1 -12.97 -18.45 1.84
N THR A 2 -11.90 -19.17 1.49
CA THR A 2 -10.60 -18.54 1.20
C THR A 2 -10.75 -17.75 -0.09
N PRO A 3 -10.47 -16.44 -0.12
CA PRO A 3 -10.39 -15.74 -1.39
C PRO A 3 -9.32 -16.42 -2.24
N GLN A 4 -9.66 -16.74 -3.48
CA GLN A 4 -8.69 -17.25 -4.45
C GLN A 4 -7.56 -16.23 -4.53
N LYS A 5 -6.36 -16.66 -4.15
CA LYS A 5 -5.12 -15.89 -4.25
C LYS A 5 -4.86 -15.63 -5.74
N GLY A 6 -5.40 -14.53 -6.24
CA GLY A 6 -5.22 -14.10 -7.62
C GLY A 6 -3.75 -13.77 -7.83
N SER A 7 -3.25 -13.97 -9.05
CA SER A 7 -1.94 -13.44 -9.42
C SER A 7 -1.88 -11.94 -9.05
N PRO A 8 -0.80 -11.45 -8.41
CA PRO A 8 -0.74 -10.08 -7.95
C PRO A 8 -0.97 -9.13 -9.14
N MET A 9 -2.00 -8.29 -9.02
CA MET A 9 -2.42 -7.34 -10.07
C MET A 9 -1.25 -6.41 -10.46
N ASP A 10 -1.14 -6.02 -11.74
CA ASP A 10 -0.08 -5.10 -12.19
C ASP A 10 -0.14 -3.72 -11.53
N ASP A 11 1.03 -3.11 -11.29
CA ASP A 11 1.14 -1.79 -10.64
C ASP A 11 0.29 -0.74 -11.36
N GLU A 12 0.30 -0.74 -12.69
CA GLU A 12 -0.47 0.19 -13.52
C GLU A 12 -1.97 0.05 -13.28
N ARG A 13 -2.48 -1.18 -13.16
CA ARG A 13 -3.90 -1.42 -12.91
C ARG A 13 -4.32 -1.03 -11.50
N ILE A 14 -3.46 -1.25 -10.51
CA ILE A 14 -3.71 -0.77 -9.15
C ILE A 14 -3.78 0.77 -9.14
N VAL A 15 -2.88 1.44 -9.87
CA VAL A 15 -2.92 2.90 -10.04
C VAL A 15 -4.21 3.33 -10.72
N ASP A 16 -4.67 2.65 -11.78
CA ASP A 16 -5.93 2.96 -12.44
C ASP A 16 -7.13 2.84 -11.48
N LEU A 17 -7.14 1.84 -10.59
CA LEU A 17 -8.17 1.70 -9.55
C LEU A 17 -8.15 2.88 -8.56
N TYR A 18 -6.97 3.35 -8.14
CA TYR A 18 -6.85 4.55 -7.32
C TYR A 18 -7.41 5.78 -8.04
N PHE A 19 -7.11 5.93 -9.33
CA PHE A 19 -7.65 7.01 -10.16
C PHE A 19 -9.17 6.93 -10.33
N ALA A 20 -9.70 5.72 -10.46
CA ALA A 20 -11.13 5.45 -10.52
C ALA A 20 -11.85 5.60 -9.17
N ARG A 21 -11.10 5.86 -8.08
CA ARG A 21 -11.64 5.86 -6.70
C ARG A 21 -12.38 4.56 -6.37
N SER A 22 -11.87 3.42 -6.84
CA SER A 22 -12.39 2.10 -6.48
C SER A 22 -11.71 1.56 -5.22
N GLU A 23 -12.48 1.14 -4.22
CA GLU A 23 -11.96 0.57 -2.97
C GLU A 23 -11.09 -0.68 -3.21
N ASP A 24 -11.26 -1.35 -4.35
CA ASP A 24 -10.36 -2.42 -4.79
C ASP A 24 -8.90 -1.99 -4.84
N ALA A 25 -8.60 -0.70 -5.06
CA ALA A 25 -7.24 -0.20 -5.04
C ALA A 25 -6.52 -0.47 -3.71
N LEU A 26 -7.24 -0.35 -2.59
CA LEU A 26 -6.70 -0.62 -1.26
C LEU A 26 -6.46 -2.11 -1.06
N ARG A 27 -7.45 -2.94 -1.41
CA ARG A 27 -7.37 -4.41 -1.31
C ARG A 27 -6.21 -4.97 -2.12
N GLU A 28 -6.10 -4.58 -3.38
CA GLU A 28 -5.03 -5.06 -4.28
C GLU A 28 -3.65 -4.52 -3.84
N SER A 29 -3.59 -3.29 -3.31
CA SER A 29 -2.34 -2.73 -2.76
C SER A 29 -1.89 -3.43 -1.48
N GLU A 30 -2.82 -3.76 -0.59
CA GLU A 30 -2.55 -4.52 0.62
C GLU A 30 -2.08 -5.93 0.28
N GLU A 31 -2.77 -6.62 -0.63
CA GLU A 31 -2.40 -7.97 -1.07
C GLU A 31 -1.00 -7.99 -1.70
N LYS A 32 -0.66 -6.99 -2.52
CA LYS A 32 0.61 -6.94 -3.25
C LYS A 32 1.77 -6.38 -2.44
N TYR A 33 1.54 -5.34 -1.63
CA TYR A 33 2.60 -4.59 -0.95
C TYR A 33 2.53 -4.62 0.57
N GLY A 34 1.48 -5.20 1.18
CA GLY A 34 1.31 -5.24 2.64
C GLY A 34 2.54 -5.79 3.35
N ALA A 35 3.01 -6.98 2.95
CA ALA A 35 4.23 -7.58 3.54
C ALA A 35 5.50 -6.74 3.31
N TYR A 36 5.59 -6.04 2.18
CA TYR A 36 6.73 -5.17 1.86
C TYR A 36 6.75 -3.92 2.73
N CYS A 37 5.62 -3.22 2.84
CA CYS A 37 5.46 -2.06 3.70
C CYS A 37 5.61 -2.43 5.18
N HIS A 38 5.00 -3.54 5.60
CA HIS A 38 5.13 -4.05 6.97
C HIS A 38 6.61 -4.27 7.35
N SER A 39 7.39 -4.90 6.46
CA SER A 39 8.82 -5.13 6.69
C SER A 39 9.61 -3.82 6.84
N ILE A 40 9.20 -2.73 6.18
CA ILE A 40 9.83 -1.41 6.34
C ILE A 40 9.43 -0.80 7.68
N ALA A 41 8.14 -0.78 8.00
CA ALA A 41 7.62 -0.21 9.24
C ALA A 41 8.18 -0.93 10.48
N TYR A 42 8.15 -2.27 10.47
CA TYR A 42 8.66 -3.10 11.56
C TYR A 42 10.13 -2.84 11.86
N ARG A 43 10.96 -2.59 10.84
CA ARG A 43 12.38 -2.27 11.05
C ARG A 43 12.60 -0.97 11.82
N ILE A 44 11.64 -0.04 11.78
CA ILE A 44 11.73 1.27 12.43
C ILE A 44 11.01 1.24 13.78
N LEU A 45 9.75 0.78 13.80
CA LEU A 45 8.88 0.78 14.98
C LEU A 45 9.16 -0.39 15.94
N ARG A 46 9.69 -1.52 15.43
CA ARG A 46 9.97 -2.75 16.19
C ARG A 46 8.77 -3.32 16.95
N SER A 47 7.58 -3.02 16.46
CA SER A 47 6.29 -3.44 16.98
C SER A 47 5.45 -3.93 15.80
N ASP A 48 4.89 -5.12 15.94
CA ASP A 48 4.08 -5.75 14.89
C ASP A 48 2.76 -4.99 14.72
N THR A 49 2.08 -4.68 15.83
CA THR A 49 0.85 -3.88 15.85
C THR A 49 1.05 -2.50 15.25
N ASP A 50 2.10 -1.77 15.64
CA ASP A 50 2.34 -0.43 15.09
C ASP A 50 2.74 -0.51 13.60
N ALA A 51 3.39 -1.60 13.17
CA ALA A 51 3.73 -1.81 11.78
C ALA A 51 2.49 -2.11 10.92
N GLU A 52 1.56 -2.92 11.40
CA GLU A 52 0.26 -3.17 10.74
C GLU A 52 -0.56 -1.89 10.61
N GLU A 53 -0.69 -1.09 11.68
CA GLU A 53 -1.37 0.21 11.64
C GLU A 53 -0.68 1.17 10.65
N CYS A 54 0.65 1.21 10.64
CA CYS A 54 1.40 2.04 9.71
C CYS A 54 1.20 1.64 8.24
N VAL A 55 1.00 0.35 7.94
CA VAL A 55 0.66 -0.12 6.58
C VAL A 55 -0.70 0.42 6.16
N ASN A 56 -1.71 0.31 7.03
CA ASN A 56 -3.04 0.85 6.77
C ASN A 56 -3.02 2.36 6.54
N ASP A 57 -2.30 3.10 7.39
CA ASP A 57 -2.10 4.54 7.22
C ASP A 57 -1.38 4.89 5.91
N THR A 58 -0.40 4.07 5.51
CA THR A 58 0.30 4.24 4.23
C THR A 58 -0.67 4.14 3.05
N LEU A 59 -1.49 3.08 3.02
CA LEU A 59 -2.44 2.83 1.93
C LEU A 59 -3.55 3.90 1.91
N PHE A 60 -4.02 4.32 3.08
CA PHE A 60 -4.99 5.41 3.19
C PHE A 60 -4.41 6.76 2.76
N HIS A 61 -3.14 7.02 3.08
CA HIS A 61 -2.44 8.20 2.59
C HIS A 61 -2.27 8.15 1.06
N ALA A 62 -1.91 6.99 0.50
CA ALA A 62 -1.86 6.80 -0.94
C ALA A 62 -3.22 7.07 -1.59
N TRP A 63 -4.30 6.52 -1.03
CA TRP A 63 -5.67 6.78 -1.46
C TRP A 63 -5.99 8.26 -1.50
N ARG A 64 -5.69 9.02 -0.44
CA ARG A 64 -5.99 10.45 -0.40
C ARG A 64 -5.20 11.28 -1.41
N ASN A 65 -4.00 10.84 -1.79
CA ASN A 65 -3.09 11.61 -2.66
C ASN A 65 -3.19 11.21 -4.14
N ILE A 66 -3.79 10.07 -4.46
CA ILE A 66 -4.02 9.61 -5.83
C ILE A 66 -5.53 9.70 -6.14
N PRO A 67 -5.98 10.51 -7.11
CA PRO A 67 -5.26 11.58 -7.85
C PRO A 67 -5.06 12.86 -7.01
N PRO A 68 -4.09 13.75 -7.35
CA PRO A 68 -3.40 13.90 -8.64
C PRO A 68 -2.05 13.17 -8.78
N ALA A 69 -1.53 12.56 -7.72
CA ALA A 69 -0.24 11.87 -7.82
C ALA A 69 -0.34 10.64 -8.74
N LYS A 70 0.55 10.50 -9.73
CA LYS A 70 0.68 9.30 -10.57
C LYS A 70 2.07 8.72 -10.42
N PRO A 71 2.29 7.80 -9.46
CA PRO A 71 3.61 7.21 -9.25
C PRO A 71 4.01 6.32 -10.43
N ALA A 72 5.24 6.47 -10.92
CA ALA A 72 5.80 5.59 -11.96
C ALA A 72 6.09 4.17 -11.44
N SER A 73 6.30 4.03 -10.13
CA SER A 73 6.43 2.74 -9.46
C SER A 73 5.69 2.80 -8.14
N LEU A 74 4.62 2.01 -8.04
CA LEU A 74 3.79 1.97 -6.84
C LEU A 74 4.58 1.42 -5.64
N ARG A 75 5.46 0.44 -5.89
CA ARG A 75 6.41 -0.08 -4.89
C ARG A 75 7.25 1.03 -4.23
N HIS A 76 7.92 1.86 -5.04
CA HIS A 76 8.79 2.92 -4.52
C HIS A 76 7.99 4.00 -3.80
N TYR A 77 6.81 4.34 -4.33
CA TYR A 77 5.92 5.33 -3.74
C TYR A 77 5.43 4.89 -2.36
N LEU A 78 4.89 3.68 -2.25
CA LEU A 78 4.40 3.13 -0.98
C LEU A 78 5.53 2.95 0.03
N GLY A 79 6.69 2.42 -0.39
CA GLY A 79 7.83 2.27 0.51
C GLY A 79 8.35 3.60 1.07
N ALA A 80 8.34 4.66 0.26
CA ALA A 80 8.70 6.01 0.71
C ALA A 80 7.67 6.57 1.71
N LEU A 81 6.37 6.39 1.43
CA LEU A 81 5.30 6.80 2.34
C LEU A 81 5.40 6.06 3.68
N THR A 82 5.56 4.73 3.67
CA THR A 82 5.70 3.95 4.90
C THR A 82 6.87 4.45 5.74
N ARG A 83 8.05 4.62 5.15
CA ARG A 83 9.21 5.15 5.88
C ARG A 83 8.95 6.55 6.48
N ASN A 84 8.20 7.41 5.79
CA ASN A 84 7.88 8.75 6.28
C ASN A 84 6.84 8.75 7.42
N LEU A 85 5.98 7.73 7.48
CA LEU A 85 4.94 7.56 8.48
C LEU A 85 5.42 6.78 9.71
N SER A 86 6.34 5.81 9.56
CA SER A 86 6.89 4.98 10.64
C SER A 86 7.91 5.69 11.55
N LYS A 87 7.79 7.00 11.78
CA LYS A 87 8.80 7.83 12.46
C LYS A 87 8.51 8.06 13.93
#